data_AF-A0ABD4HMN4-F1
#
_entry.id   AF-A0ABD4HMN4-F1
#
_cell.length_a   1.000
_cell.length_b   1.000
_cell.length_c   1.000
_cell.angle_alpha   90.00
_cell.angle_beta   90.00
_cell.angle_gamma   90.00
#
_symmetry.space_group_name_H-M   'P 1'
#
loop_
_entity.id
_entity.type
_entity.pdbx_description
1 polymer ?
#
loop_
_entity_poly.entity_id
_entity_poly.type
_entity_poly.pdbx_seq_one_letter_code
_entity_poly.pdbx_strand_id
1 'polypeptide(L)'
;MKTLEEEHIAFKRAMITENIFLNHNYLRVTKACSPVLNMLGGGNGLYHYLFTDICWLIFLNHELLMITEKTENVKSDFDYSMLRISYKNITEFLIEKVLFWGQHCLKVKTNQKTMYFYIDVDSILSMSCMDFSSVNFRFLLENDFNGLLTSK
;
A
#
# COMPACT_ATOMS: atom_id res chain seq x y z
N MET A 1 7.48 15.03 12.88
CA MET A 1 6.86 14.19 11.84
C MET A 1 7.90 14.03 10.74
N LYS A 2 8.21 12.80 10.32
CA LYS A 2 9.21 12.56 9.26
C LYS A 2 8.66 13.08 7.94
N THR A 3 9.53 13.53 7.04
CA THR A 3 9.16 13.80 5.66
C THR A 3 8.93 12.49 4.90
N LEU A 4 8.17 12.53 3.81
CA LEU A 4 7.95 11.35 2.95
C LEU A 4 9.27 10.76 2.43
N GLU A 5 10.26 11.61 2.15
CA GLU A 5 11.59 11.18 1.71
C GLU A 5 12.36 10.46 2.82
N GLU A 6 12.30 10.95 4.06
CA GLU A 6 12.90 10.28 5.22
C GLU A 6 12.25 8.93 5.50
N GLU A 7 10.91 8.84 5.44
CA GLU A 7 10.18 7.57 5.54
C GLU A 7 10.63 6.59 4.45
N HIS A 8 10.76 7.07 3.21
CA HIS A 8 11.18 6.25 2.08
C HIS A 8 12.60 5.74 2.22
N ILE A 9 13.55 6.58 2.64
CA ILE A 9 14.94 6.19 2.88
C ILE A 9 15.03 5.14 3.99
N ALA A 10 14.31 5.35 5.10
CA ALA A 10 14.29 4.42 6.22
C ALA A 10 13.71 3.06 5.82
N PHE A 11 12.59 3.05 5.09
CA PHE A 11 11.99 1.85 4.52
C PHE A 11 12.97 1.11 3.59
N LYS A 12 13.64 1.80 2.67
CA LYS A 12 14.60 1.17 1.74
C LYS A 12 15.76 0.51 2.49
N ARG A 13 16.30 1.16 3.51
CA ARG A 13 17.38 0.59 4.35
C ARG A 13 16.90 -0.66 5.07
N ALA A 14 15.69 -0.65 5.64
CA ALA A 14 15.12 -1.81 6.32
C ALA A 14 14.95 -3.01 5.36
N MET A 15 14.45 -2.77 4.14
CA MET A 15 14.26 -3.86 3.17
C MET A 15 15.58 -4.47 2.68
N ILE A 16 16.65 -3.67 2.58
CA ILE A 16 18.00 -4.20 2.27
C ILE A 16 18.47 -5.16 3.36
N THR A 17 18.25 -4.84 4.64
CA THR A 17 18.60 -5.73 5.77
C THR A 17 17.86 -7.06 5.70
N GLU A 18 16.63 -7.07 5.18
CA GLU A 18 15.81 -8.27 4.97
C GLU A 18 16.13 -9.00 3.65
N ASN A 19 17.16 -8.57 2.90
CA ASN A 19 17.51 -9.08 1.58
C ASN A 19 16.35 -8.98 0.56
N ILE A 20 15.54 -7.91 0.67
CA ILE A 20 14.45 -7.60 -0.25
C ILE A 20 14.89 -6.48 -1.19
N PHE A 21 14.95 -6.79 -2.48
CA PHE A 21 15.32 -5.82 -3.51
C PHE A 21 14.09 -5.04 -3.98
N LEU A 22 14.08 -3.75 -3.68
CA LEU A 22 13.03 -2.82 -4.06
C LEU A 22 13.33 -2.21 -5.43
N ASN A 23 12.49 -2.54 -6.42
CA ASN A 23 12.48 -1.93 -7.75
C ASN A 23 11.17 -1.14 -7.94
N HIS A 24 10.58 -1.09 -9.12
CA HIS A 24 9.25 -0.49 -9.32
C HIS A 24 8.08 -1.35 -8.81
N ASN A 25 8.37 -2.28 -7.89
CA ASN A 25 7.44 -3.33 -7.45
C ASN A 25 6.85 -3.08 -6.06
N TYR A 26 6.87 -1.85 -5.54
CA TYR A 26 6.33 -1.54 -4.22
C TYR A 26 5.57 -0.22 -4.19
N LEU A 27 4.62 -0.12 -3.26
CA LEU A 27 3.73 1.03 -3.08
C LEU A 27 3.63 1.40 -1.60
N ARG A 28 3.61 2.70 -1.31
CA ARG A 28 3.15 3.22 -0.02
C ARG A 28 1.64 3.44 -0.12
N VAL A 29 0.89 2.85 0.80
CA VAL A 29 -0.58 2.85 0.79
C VAL A 29 -1.14 3.05 2.20
N THR A 30 -2.39 3.50 2.27
CA THR A 30 -3.15 3.55 3.51
C THR A 30 -4.06 2.33 3.56
N LYS A 31 -3.82 1.42 4.51
CA LYS A 31 -4.73 0.32 4.79
C LYS A 31 -5.91 0.84 5.62
N ALA A 32 -7.14 0.65 5.15
CA ALA A 32 -8.34 1.09 5.88
C ALA A 32 -9.51 0.11 5.68
N CYS A 33 -10.70 0.47 6.16
CA CYS A 33 -11.91 -0.33 5.93
C CYS A 33 -12.33 -0.32 4.44
N SER A 34 -13.36 -1.10 4.10
CA SER A 34 -13.95 -1.10 2.76
C SER A 34 -14.39 0.30 2.32
N PRO A 35 -14.44 0.60 1.01
CA PRO A 35 -14.78 1.93 0.51
C PRO A 35 -16.09 2.48 1.07
N VAL A 36 -17.11 1.63 1.22
CA VAL A 36 -18.41 2.01 1.79
C VAL A 36 -18.27 2.45 3.26
N LEU A 37 -17.54 1.69 4.08
CA LEU A 37 -17.33 2.05 5.49
C LEU A 37 -16.42 3.28 5.63
N ASN A 38 -15.39 3.37 4.78
CA ASN A 38 -14.49 4.51 4.71
C ASN A 38 -15.25 5.79 4.34
N MET A 39 -16.23 5.73 3.44
CA MET A 39 -17.09 6.87 3.10
C MET A 39 -17.98 7.32 4.27
N LEU A 40 -18.49 6.39 5.07
CA LEU A 40 -19.37 6.71 6.21
C LEU A 40 -18.58 7.29 7.40
N GLY A 41 -17.32 6.88 7.58
CA GLY A 41 -16.46 7.32 8.70
C GLY A 41 -15.44 8.41 8.34
N GLY A 42 -15.12 8.60 7.06
CA GLY A 42 -13.95 9.36 6.59
C GLY A 42 -13.96 10.86 6.85
N GLY A 43 -15.08 11.43 7.31
CA GLY A 43 -15.14 12.81 7.81
C GLY A 43 -14.72 12.97 9.28
N ASN A 44 -14.47 11.86 9.99
CA ASN A 44 -14.17 11.87 11.42
C ASN A 44 -12.68 11.61 11.68
N GLY A 45 -11.99 12.55 12.32
CA GLY A 45 -10.56 12.41 12.65
C GLY A 45 -10.25 11.21 13.57
N LEU A 46 -11.19 10.81 14.44
CA LEU A 46 -11.06 9.60 15.25
C LEU A 46 -11.11 8.31 14.41
N TYR A 47 -11.88 8.32 13.33
CA TYR A 47 -11.95 7.18 12.43
C TYR A 47 -10.62 6.98 11.70
N HIS A 48 -10.05 8.07 11.18
CA HIS A 48 -8.72 8.02 10.54
C HIS A 48 -7.65 7.53 11.52
N TYR A 49 -7.66 8.01 12.76
CA TYR A 49 -6.67 7.58 13.75
C TYR A 49 -6.78 6.08 14.13
N LEU A 50 -8.00 5.54 14.24
CA LEU A 50 -8.21 4.18 14.75
C LEU A 50 -8.23 3.09 13.66
N PHE A 51 -8.53 3.46 12.41
CA PHE A 51 -8.81 2.49 11.35
C PHE A 51 -7.91 2.64 10.13
N THR A 52 -6.92 3.53 10.16
CA THR A 52 -5.95 3.68 9.07
C THR A 52 -4.54 3.36 9.54
N ASP A 53 -3.87 2.50 8.76
CA ASP A 53 -2.46 2.18 8.96
C ASP A 53 -1.69 2.54 7.69
N ILE A 54 -0.56 3.21 7.81
CA ILE A 54 0.37 3.37 6.69
C ILE A 54 1.11 2.05 6.49
N CYS A 55 1.01 1.51 5.28
CA CYS A 55 1.63 0.25 4.90
C CYS A 55 2.45 0.40 3.63
N TRP A 56 3.44 -0.47 3.47
CA TRP A 56 4.17 -0.66 2.23
C TRP A 56 3.84 -2.02 1.66
N LEU A 57 3.32 -2.05 0.44
CA LEU A 57 3.07 -3.28 -0.31
C LEU A 57 4.23 -3.54 -1.24
N ILE A 58 4.77 -4.75 -1.25
CA ILE A 58 5.86 -5.18 -2.14
C ILE A 58 5.40 -6.42 -2.90
N PHE A 59 5.34 -6.30 -4.22
CA PHE A 59 4.90 -7.35 -5.13
C PHE A 59 6.13 -8.12 -5.61
N LEU A 60 6.38 -9.30 -5.02
CA LEU A 60 7.43 -10.21 -5.46
C LEU A 60 6.85 -11.22 -6.48
N ASN A 61 7.68 -12.11 -7.03
CA ASN A 61 7.26 -13.01 -8.10
C ASN A 61 6.12 -13.97 -7.70
N HIS A 62 6.02 -14.35 -6.42
CA HIS A 62 5.08 -15.38 -5.94
C HIS A 62 4.34 -15.00 -4.66
N GLU A 63 4.60 -13.81 -4.13
CA GLU A 63 4.02 -13.35 -2.87
C GLU A 63 3.90 -11.83 -2.82
N LEU A 64 2.92 -11.38 -2.04
CA LEU A 64 2.72 -10.01 -1.62
C LEU A 64 3.28 -9.87 -0.21
N LEU A 65 4.24 -8.97 -0.04
CA LEU A 65 4.69 -8.55 1.27
C LEU A 65 3.95 -7.28 1.67
N MET A 66 3.51 -7.23 2.92
CA MET A 66 2.94 -6.04 3.54
C MET A 66 3.78 -5.68 4.75
N ILE A 67 4.36 -4.49 4.73
CA ILE A 67 5.13 -3.91 5.81
C ILE A 67 4.27 -2.85 6.48
N THR A 68 3.97 -3.02 7.76
CA THR A 68 3.23 -2.03 8.56
C THR A 68 4.17 -1.41 9.57
N GLU A 69 4.39 -0.11 9.48
CA GLU A 69 5.23 0.63 10.42
C GLU A 69 4.57 0.63 11.80
N LYS A 70 5.35 0.32 12.84
CA LYS A 70 4.91 0.38 14.23
C LYS A 70 5.29 1.73 14.79
N THR A 71 4.30 2.50 15.19
CA THR A 71 4.49 3.86 15.74
C THR A 71 4.92 3.88 17.20
N GLU A 72 5.04 2.72 17.86
CA GLU A 72 5.23 2.62 19.32
C GLU A 72 6.70 2.74 19.77
N ASN A 73 7.68 2.61 18.87
CA ASN A 73 9.07 2.39 19.27
C ASN A 73 9.99 3.56 18.89
N VAL A 74 10.22 4.46 19.85
CA VAL A 74 11.01 5.70 19.69
C VAL A 74 12.50 5.44 19.43
N LYS A 75 12.98 4.20 19.60
CA LYS A 75 14.42 3.85 19.53
C LYS A 75 14.91 3.39 18.16
N SER A 76 14.03 3.13 17.20
CA SER A 76 14.38 2.60 15.89
C SER A 76 14.00 3.59 14.80
N ASP A 77 14.90 3.76 13.82
CA ASP A 77 14.64 4.62 12.65
C ASP A 77 13.45 4.11 11.82
N PHE A 78 13.12 2.81 11.91
CA PHE A 78 11.99 2.17 11.24
C PHE A 78 11.62 0.84 11.92
N ASP A 79 10.68 0.85 12.88
CA ASP A 79 10.13 -0.38 13.48
C ASP A 79 8.90 -0.81 12.68
N TYR A 80 8.77 -2.10 12.40
CA TYR A 80 7.70 -2.60 11.53
C TYR A 80 7.27 -4.03 11.87
N SER A 81 6.15 -4.41 11.29
CA SER A 81 5.74 -5.81 11.14
C SER A 81 5.71 -6.18 9.68
N MET A 82 6.07 -7.43 9.36
CA MET A 82 6.05 -7.97 8.02
C MET A 82 5.01 -9.10 7.95
N LEU A 83 4.12 -9.02 6.97
CA LEU A 83 3.20 -10.08 6.60
C LEU A 83 3.52 -10.54 5.18
N ARG A 84 3.68 -11.84 4.99
CA ARG A 84 3.87 -12.49 3.68
C ARG A 84 2.61 -13.22 3.25
N ILE A 85 2.15 -12.98 2.03
CA ILE A 85 0.94 -13.59 1.47
C ILE A 85 1.31 -14.22 0.13
N SER A 86 1.32 -15.55 0.04
CA SER A 86 1.50 -16.21 -1.26
C SER A 86 0.33 -15.87 -2.19
N TYR A 87 0.63 -15.62 -3.47
CA TYR A 87 -0.39 -15.35 -4.49
C TYR A 87 -1.41 -16.49 -4.62
N LYS A 88 -1.01 -17.74 -4.32
CA LYS A 88 -1.93 -18.89 -4.30
C LYS A 88 -3.03 -18.76 -3.23
N ASN A 89 -2.81 -17.95 -2.20
CA ASN A 89 -3.79 -17.71 -1.13
C ASN A 89 -4.65 -16.48 -1.40
N ILE A 90 -4.34 -15.70 -2.45
CA ILE A 90 -5.14 -14.56 -2.88
C ILE A 90 -6.23 -15.10 -3.81
N THR A 91 -7.47 -15.02 -3.36
CA THR A 91 -8.64 -15.51 -4.10
C THR A 91 -9.28 -14.43 -4.96
N GLU A 92 -8.98 -13.16 -4.69
CA GLU A 92 -9.48 -12.02 -5.45
C GLU A 92 -8.49 -10.87 -5.28
N PHE A 93 -8.07 -10.26 -6.39
CA PHE A 93 -7.29 -9.03 -6.42
C PHE A 93 -7.95 -8.07 -7.38
N LEU A 94 -8.40 -6.91 -6.88
CA LEU A 94 -9.12 -5.92 -7.68
C LEU A 94 -8.58 -4.53 -7.42
N ILE A 95 -8.72 -3.68 -8.43
CA ILE A 95 -8.41 -2.26 -8.36
C ILE A 95 -9.65 -1.50 -8.77
N GLU A 96 -10.15 -0.68 -7.87
CA GLU A 96 -11.36 0.11 -8.07
C GLU A 96 -11.04 1.59 -7.91
N LYS A 97 -11.57 2.42 -8.81
CA LYS A 97 -11.47 3.88 -8.66
C LYS A 97 -12.54 4.35 -7.68
N VAL A 98 -12.13 5.00 -6.61
CA VAL A 98 -13.05 5.55 -5.60
C VAL A 98 -13.52 6.93 -6.08
N LEU A 99 -14.74 6.98 -6.64
CA LEU A 99 -15.27 8.15 -7.36
C LEU A 99 -15.23 9.47 -6.56
N PHE A 100 -15.42 9.42 -5.24
CA PHE A 100 -15.52 10.63 -4.41
C PHE A 100 -14.18 11.20 -3.93
N TRP A 101 -13.10 10.41 -3.98
CA TRP A 101 -11.80 10.76 -3.37
C TRP A 101 -10.69 10.88 -4.41
N GLY A 102 -10.94 10.53 -5.68
CA GLY A 102 -9.91 10.52 -6.73
C GLY A 102 -8.85 9.43 -6.57
N GLN A 103 -8.92 8.64 -5.49
CA GLN A 103 -7.96 7.60 -5.12
C GLN A 103 -8.30 6.23 -5.76
N HIS A 104 -7.28 5.38 -5.87
CA HIS A 104 -7.45 3.98 -6.24
C HIS A 104 -7.49 3.11 -4.97
N CYS A 105 -8.44 2.18 -4.92
CA CYS A 105 -8.53 1.18 -3.87
C CYS A 105 -8.09 -0.18 -4.42
N LEU A 106 -7.02 -0.73 -3.83
CA LEU A 106 -6.61 -2.11 -4.02
C LEU A 106 -7.36 -2.99 -3.02
N LYS A 107 -8.13 -3.95 -3.53
CA LYS A 107 -8.78 -4.99 -2.73
C LYS A 107 -8.00 -6.28 -2.86
N VAL A 108 -7.53 -6.81 -1.73
CA VAL A 108 -6.87 -8.11 -1.64
C VAL A 108 -7.69 -9.04 -0.77
N LYS A 109 -8.29 -10.07 -1.37
CA LYS A 109 -9.04 -11.09 -0.66
C LYS A 109 -8.23 -12.36 -0.53
N THR A 110 -8.25 -12.92 0.67
CA THR A 110 -7.74 -14.25 0.99
C THR A 110 -8.88 -15.09 1.55
N ASN A 111 -8.66 -16.39 1.74
CA ASN A 111 -9.66 -17.25 2.40
C ASN A 111 -10.04 -16.80 3.81
N GLN A 112 -9.16 -16.05 4.49
CA GLN A 112 -9.34 -15.66 5.89
C GLN A 112 -9.87 -14.23 6.05
N LYS A 113 -9.46 -13.32 5.17
CA LYS A 113 -9.76 -11.89 5.29
C LYS A 113 -9.72 -11.16 3.96
N THR A 114 -10.43 -10.05 3.91
CA THR A 114 -10.34 -9.04 2.85
C THR A 114 -9.64 -7.81 3.39
N MET A 115 -8.69 -7.28 2.63
CA MET A 115 -7.93 -6.08 2.97
C MET A 115 -8.13 -5.04 1.87
N TYR A 116 -8.22 -3.77 2.28
CA TYR A 116 -8.41 -2.63 1.39
C TYR A 116 -7.28 -1.64 1.60
N PHE A 117 -6.65 -1.24 0.50
CA PHE A 117 -5.53 -0.33 0.51
C PHE A 117 -5.81 0.83 -0.43
N TYR A 118 -5.68 2.04 0.07
CA TYR A 118 -5.92 3.26 -0.66
C TYR A 118 -4.57 3.86 -1.04
N ILE A 119 -4.41 4.13 -2.33
CA ILE A 119 -3.26 4.84 -2.84
C ILE A 119 -3.66 6.31 -2.82
N ASP A 120 -2.86 7.12 -2.14
CA ASP A 120 -3.06 8.56 -2.19
C ASP A 120 -2.50 9.06 -3.52
N VAL A 121 -3.39 9.48 -4.39
CA VAL A 121 -3.08 9.82 -5.78
C VAL A 121 -3.26 11.32 -6.03
N ASP A 122 -2.75 12.16 -5.12
CA ASP A 122 -2.73 13.61 -5.35
C ASP A 122 -1.78 14.02 -6.50
N SER A 123 -0.93 13.09 -6.98
CA SER A 123 0.08 13.38 -8.01
C SER A 123 -0.23 12.84 -9.43
N ILE A 124 -1.32 12.11 -9.67
CA ILE A 124 -1.68 11.70 -11.06
C ILE A 124 -2.28 12.85 -11.87
N LEU A 125 -2.87 13.86 -11.22
CA LEU A 125 -3.48 15.03 -11.88
C LEU A 125 -2.62 16.30 -11.81
N SER A 126 -1.61 16.36 -10.94
CA SER A 126 -0.66 17.48 -10.89
C SER A 126 0.61 17.11 -11.68
N MET A 127 0.85 17.78 -12.81
CA MET A 127 2.08 17.63 -13.62
C MET A 127 3.37 18.02 -12.88
N SER A 128 3.30 18.44 -11.61
CA SER A 128 4.44 18.82 -10.78
C SER A 128 4.69 17.75 -9.71
N CYS A 129 5.64 16.86 -10.01
CA CYS A 129 6.22 15.85 -9.11
C CYS A 129 5.33 14.61 -8.83
N MET A 130 5.37 13.62 -9.72
CA MET A 130 4.90 12.26 -9.38
C MET A 130 5.78 11.69 -8.27
N ASP A 131 5.18 11.37 -7.13
CA ASP A 131 5.86 10.65 -6.06
C ASP A 131 6.23 9.22 -6.49
N PHE A 132 7.18 8.60 -5.79
CA PHE A 132 7.67 7.26 -6.13
C PHE A 132 6.55 6.20 -6.12
N SER A 133 5.52 6.37 -5.28
CA SER A 133 4.43 5.41 -5.14
C SER A 133 3.55 5.43 -6.40
N SER A 134 3.29 6.62 -6.93
CA SER A 134 2.52 6.82 -8.16
C SER A 134 3.26 6.31 -9.40
N VAL A 135 4.57 6.51 -9.48
CA VAL A 135 5.40 5.93 -10.56
C VAL A 135 5.37 4.40 -10.50
N ASN A 136 5.60 3.82 -9.33
CA ASN A 136 5.58 2.37 -9.16
C ASN A 136 4.18 1.78 -9.40
N PHE A 137 3.11 2.50 -9.07
CA PHE A 137 1.75 2.04 -9.31
C PHE A 137 1.47 1.88 -10.80
N ARG A 138 1.88 2.86 -11.61
CA ARG A 138 1.76 2.78 -13.07
C ARG A 138 2.54 1.59 -13.62
N PHE A 139 3.77 1.40 -13.17
CA PHE A 139 4.60 0.26 -13.59
C PHE A 139 3.95 -1.08 -13.20
N LEU A 140 3.44 -1.21 -11.98
CA LEU A 140 2.74 -2.41 -11.53
C LEU A 140 1.46 -2.66 -12.35
N LEU A 141 0.71 -1.61 -12.65
CA LEU A 141 -0.50 -1.71 -13.48
C LEU A 141 -0.19 -2.17 -14.90
N GLU A 142 0.88 -1.64 -15.52
CA GLU A 142 1.36 -2.06 -16.84
C GLU A 142 1.87 -3.52 -16.86
N ASN A 143 2.28 -4.05 -15.71
CA ASN A 143 2.77 -5.43 -15.56
C ASN A 143 1.76 -6.35 -14.84
N ASP A 144 0.47 -6.01 -14.86
CA ASP A 144 -0.62 -6.79 -14.27
C ASP A 144 -0.39 -7.22 -12.80
N PHE A 145 0.35 -6.41 -12.03
CA PHE A 145 0.73 -6.68 -10.64
C PHE A 145 1.34 -8.09 -10.45
N ASN A 146 2.27 -8.46 -11.33
CA ASN A 146 2.89 -9.80 -11.39
C ASN A 146 1.86 -10.93 -11.62
N GLY A 147 0.85 -10.67 -12.45
CA GLY A 147 -0.21 -11.62 -12.79
C GLY A 147 -1.33 -11.72 -11.75
N LEU A 148 -1.34 -10.84 -10.73
CA LEU A 148 -2.48 -10.72 -9.81
C LEU A 148 -3.69 -10.05 -10.46
N LEU A 149 -3.45 -9.13 -11.41
CA LEU A 149 -4.49 -8.67 -12.31
C LEU A 149 -4.68 -9.71 -13.40
N THR A 150 -5.45 -10.75 -13.11
CA THR A 150 -6.06 -11.54 -14.17
C THR A 150 -7.18 -10.72 -14.78
N SER A 151 -6.85 -9.76 -15.64
CA SER A 151 -7.83 -9.07 -16.50
C SER A 151 -8.08 -9.96 -17.74
N LYS A 152 -9.29 -10.18 -18.27
CA LYS A 152 -10.63 -9.58 -18.14
C LYS A 152 -11.68 -10.68 -18.24
#